data_AF-A0A1Q9TVZ0-F1
#
_entry.id   AF-A0A1Q9TVZ0-F1
#
_cell.length_a   1.000
_cell.length_b   1.000
_cell.length_c   1.000
_cell.angle_alpha   90.00
_cell.angle_beta   90.00
_cell.angle_gamma   90.00
#
_symmetry.space_group_name_H-M   'P 1'
#
loop_
_entity.id
_entity.type
_entity.pdbx_description
1 polymer ?
#
loop_
_entity_poly.entity_id
_entity_poly.type
_entity_poly.pdbx_seq_one_letter_code
_entity_poly.pdbx_strand_id
1 'polypeptide(L)' 'MKPLSEMTTEELWEALIALDASRPEDTALRLALRLELRRAAAREWPPDDAPTPGSAGRAGSQDG' A
#
# COMPACT_ATOMS: atom_id res chain seq x y z
N MET A 1 -6.32 -6.77 -17.87
CA MET A 1 -6.00 -5.57 -17.07
C MET A 1 -5.89 -6.00 -15.63
N LYS A 2 -4.78 -5.66 -14.96
CA LYS A 2 -4.52 -6.00 -13.56
C LYS A 2 -5.39 -5.11 -12.63
N PRO A 3 -5.99 -5.64 -11.55
CA PRO A 3 -6.69 -4.80 -10.57
C PRO A 3 -5.73 -3.83 -9.86
N LEU A 4 -6.19 -2.62 -9.53
CA LEU A 4 -5.36 -1.63 -8.80
C LEU A 4 -4.82 -2.18 -7.48
N SER A 5 -5.60 -3.02 -6.81
CA SER A 5 -5.23 -3.65 -5.53
C SER A 5 -4.06 -4.63 -5.64
N GLU A 6 -3.71 -5.06 -6.84
CA GLU A 6 -2.59 -5.97 -7.11
C GLU A 6 -1.37 -5.24 -7.66
N MET A 7 -1.50 -3.96 -8.05
CA MET A 7 -0.41 -3.19 -8.64
C MET A 7 0.66 -2.81 -7.61
N THR A 8 1.92 -2.79 -8.04
CA THR A 8 3.05 -2.32 -7.22
C THR A 8 3.04 -0.80 -7.09
N THR A 9 3.83 -0.26 -6.17
CA THR A 9 3.99 1.21 -6.03
C THR A 9 4.44 1.85 -7.35
N GLU A 10 5.36 1.22 -8.08
CA GLU A 10 5.88 1.71 -9.36
C GLU A 10 4.80 1.70 -10.45
N GLU A 11 4.07 0.59 -10.59
CA GLU A 11 2.98 0.48 -11.57
C GLU A 11 1.87 1.52 -11.33
N LEU A 12 1.54 1.80 -10.06
CA LEU A 12 0.57 2.82 -9.68
C LEU A 12 1.08 4.24 -9.96
N TRP A 13 2.38 4.48 -9.84
CA TRP A 13 2.98 5.78 -10.12
C TRP A 13 2.99 6.08 -11.62
N GLU A 14 3.37 5.10 -12.44
CA GLU A 14 3.29 5.22 -13.90
C GLU A 14 1.85 5.45 -14.38
N ALA A 15 0.88 4.76 -13.78
CA ALA A 15 -0.53 4.98 -14.09
C ALA A 15 -0.99 6.41 -13.73
N LEU A 16 -0.48 6.99 -12.63
CA LEU A 16 -0.78 8.36 -12.23
C LEU A 16 -0.18 9.38 -13.20
N ILE A 17 1.06 9.17 -13.64
CA ILE A 17 1.74 10.02 -14.64
C ILE A 17 0.97 9.98 -15.96
N ALA A 18 0.60 8.79 -16.43
CA ALA A 18 -0.18 8.63 -17.65
C ALA A 18 -1.57 9.28 -17.55
N LEU A 19 -2.21 9.22 -16.38
CA LEU A 19 -3.48 9.89 -16.13
C LEU A 19 -3.33 11.41 -16.20
N ASP A 20 -2.34 11.97 -15.51
CA ASP A 20 -2.10 13.42 -15.50
C ASP A 20 -1.78 13.97 -16.90
N ALA A 21 -1.15 13.16 -17.76
CA ALA A 21 -0.87 13.54 -19.15
C ALA A 21 -2.09 13.45 -20.08
N SER A 22 -2.98 12.47 -19.87
CA SER A 22 -4.06 12.14 -20.83
C SER A 22 -5.44 12.64 -20.42
N ARG A 23 -5.73 12.71 -19.11
CA ARG A 23 -7.03 13.11 -18.54
C ARG A 23 -6.83 13.86 -17.22
N PRO A 24 -6.17 15.02 -17.23
CA PRO A 24 -5.86 15.77 -16.01
C PRO A 24 -7.10 16.23 -15.22
N GLU A 25 -8.27 16.25 -15.82
CA GLU A 25 -9.54 16.61 -15.18
C GLU A 25 -10.18 15.45 -14.38
N ASP A 26 -9.76 14.20 -14.61
CA ASP A 26 -10.33 13.02 -13.94
C ASP A 26 -9.83 12.89 -12.49
N THR A 27 -10.44 13.69 -11.63
CA THR A 27 -10.08 13.81 -10.22
C THR A 27 -10.43 12.55 -9.44
N ALA A 28 -11.49 11.84 -9.83
CA ALA A 28 -11.93 10.62 -9.16
C ALA A 28 -10.90 9.51 -9.35
N LEU A 29 -10.46 9.28 -10.59
CA LEU A 29 -9.44 8.28 -10.88
C LEU A 29 -8.08 8.66 -10.28
N ARG A 30 -7.72 9.95 -10.29
CA ARG A 30 -6.52 10.45 -9.62
C ARG A 30 -6.50 10.15 -8.13
N LEU A 31 -7.61 10.39 -7.43
CA LEU A 31 -7.74 10.11 -6.00
C LEU A 31 -7.63 8.60 -5.73
N ALA A 32 -8.28 7.76 -6.53
CA ALA A 32 -8.21 6.31 -6.40
C ALA A 32 -6.77 5.80 -6.52
N LEU A 33 -6.03 6.25 -7.53
CA LEU A 33 -4.63 5.87 -7.72
C LEU A 33 -3.75 6.31 -6.54
N ARG A 34 -3.94 7.52 -6.02
CA ARG A 34 -3.17 8.02 -4.84
C ARG A 34 -3.46 7.22 -3.57
N LEU A 35 -4.71 6.81 -3.36
CA LEU A 35 -5.08 5.98 -2.21
C LEU A 35 -4.44 4.59 -2.31
N GLU A 36 -4.48 3.98 -3.48
CA GLU A 36 -3.85 2.68 -3.70
C GLU A 36 -2.33 2.75 -3.58
N LEU A 37 -1.72 3.84 -4.04
CA LEU A 37 -0.28 4.05 -3.91
C LEU A 37 0.14 4.17 -2.45
N ARG A 38 -0.66 4.87 -1.63
CA ARG A 38 -0.43 4.90 -0.18
C ARG A 38 -0.55 3.52 0.46
N ARG A 39 -1.52 2.70 0.01
CA ARG A 39 -1.68 1.31 0.50
C ARG A 39 -0.49 0.44 0.10
N ALA A 40 -0.03 0.52 -1.14
CA ALA A 40 1.11 -0.23 -1.65
C ALA A 40 2.40 0.16 -0.93
N ALA A 41 2.66 1.47 -0.79
CA ALA A 41 3.82 1.98 -0.06
C ALA A 41 3.81 1.55 1.42
N ALA A 42 2.65 1.52 2.08
CA ALA A 42 2.55 1.04 3.46
C ALA A 42 2.78 -0.48 3.61
N ARG A 43 2.61 -1.26 2.53
CA ARG A 43 2.95 -2.69 2.51
C ARG A 43 4.43 -2.93 2.24
N GLU A 44 5.01 -2.16 1.34
CA GLU A 44 6.42 -2.28 0.96
C GLU A 44 7.35 -1.67 2.02
N TRP A 45 6.92 -0.60 2.68
CA TRP A 45 7.65 0.09 3.73
C TRP A 45 6.77 0.27 4.98
N PRO A 46 6.50 -0.83 5.72
CA PRO A 46 5.72 -0.72 6.95
C PRO A 46 6.47 0.17 7.95
N PRO A 47 5.76 0.98 8.75
CA PRO A 47 6.41 1.75 9.81
C PRO A 47 7.09 0.80 10.81
N ASP A 48 8.27 1.18 11.31
CA ASP A 48 9.11 0.34 12.19
C ASP A 48 8.37 -0.13 13.48
N ASP A 49 7.34 0.59 13.92
CA ASP A 49 6.50 0.26 15.08
C ASP A 49 5.21 -0.50 14.72
N ALA A 50 5.05 -0.97 13.47
CA ALA A 50 3.91 -1.79 13.12
C ALA A 50 3.95 -3.11 13.91
N PRO A 51 2.95 -3.44 14.74
CA PRO A 51 2.92 -4.70 15.45
C PRO A 51 2.95 -5.82 14.42
N THR A 52 4.03 -6.60 14.43
CA THR A 52 4.16 -7.75 13.54
C THR A 52 3.00 -8.69 13.85
N PRO A 53 2.09 -8.98 12.88
CA PRO A 53 1.00 -9.90 13.13
C PRO A 53 1.59 -11.30 13.30
N GLY A 54 1.80 -11.70 14.55
CA GLY A 54 2.51 -12.92 14.94
C GLY A 54 3.22 -12.85 16.30
N SER A 55 3.46 -11.66 16.85
CA SER A 55 4.11 -11.50 18.17
C SER A 55 3.13 -11.59 19.37
N ALA A 56 1.94 -12.19 19.19
CA ALA A 56 1.03 -12.45 20.29
C ALA A 56 1.42 -13.75 21.00
N GLY A 57 2.17 -13.62 22.10
CA GLY A 57 2.06 -14.52 23.25
C GLY A 57 2.82 -15.85 23.17
N ARG A 58 4.11 -15.84 23.53
CA ARG A 58 4.68 -16.94 24.32
C ARG A 58 5.23 -16.39 25.64
N ALA A 59 4.32 -15.86 26.45
CA ALA A 59 4.58 -15.60 27.86
C ALA A 59 4.14 -16.83 28.66
N GLY A 60 5.07 -17.42 29.42
CA GLY A 60 4.75 -18.37 30.49
C GLY A 60 5.30 -19.78 30.29
N SER A 61 6.61 -19.95 30.42
CA SER A 61 7.18 -21.12 31.10
C SER A 61 8.31 -20.61 31.97
N GLN A 62 7.96 -20.26 33.20
CA GLN A 62 8.92 -20.14 34.30
C GLN A 62 8.88 -21.53 34.95
N ASP A 63 9.89 -22.36 34.66
CA ASP A 63 10.08 -23.64 35.35
C ASP A 63 10.43 -23.37 36.81
N GLY A 64 9.86 -24.21 37.69
CA GLY A 64 10.01 -24.16 39.15
C GLY A 64 11.26 -24.83 39.68
#